data_AF-A0A533UN04-F1
#
_entry.id   AF-A0A533UN04-F1
#
_cell.length_a   1.000
_cell.length_b   1.000
_cell.length_c   1.000
_cell.angle_alpha   90.00
_cell.angle_beta   90.00
_cell.angle_gamma   90.00
#
_symmetry.space_group_name_H-M   'P 1'
#
loop_
_entity.id
_entity.type
_entity.pdbx_description
1 polymer ?
#
loop_
_entity_poly.entity_id
_entity_poly.type
_entity_poly.pdbx_seq_one_letter_code
_entity_poly.pdbx_strand_id
1 'polypeptide(L)'
;MTQQVKDIKPNATYSEARLPDLEWPKYRGPEYWEYRRKWVEYPKQMYVSDFPIHLDIETTNVCNLLCPMCPRTIQIDNGTYVDVGTMSMDFYKKIIDEGAENGLCSIKLNYLGEPLLDRYIVDRVRYAKQKGIIEVMFNTNATTLTEEMSHKLLEAGLDSIFFSVDSINRENFNKIRIGADYDTVVTNIIKRISSTL
;
A
#
# COMPACT_ATOMS: atom_id res chain seq x y z
N MET A 1 12.45 -30.01 16.35
CA MET A 1 11.79 -29.33 17.48
C MET A 1 10.60 -28.58 16.92
N THR A 2 9.39 -29.10 17.12
CA THR A 2 8.14 -28.47 16.69
C THR A 2 7.88 -27.25 17.57
N GLN A 3 8.27 -26.07 17.09
CA GLN A 3 7.93 -24.81 17.75
C GLN A 3 6.41 -24.65 17.64
N GLN A 4 5.70 -24.66 18.77
CA GLN A 4 4.29 -24.32 18.81
C GLN A 4 4.12 -22.94 18.19
N VAL A 5 3.43 -22.87 17.06
CA VAL A 5 2.97 -21.61 16.46
C VAL A 5 2.13 -20.93 17.53
N LYS A 6 2.67 -19.90 18.18
CA LYS A 6 1.89 -19.09 19.12
C LYS A 6 0.77 -18.45 18.31
N ASP A 7 -0.47 -18.68 18.71
CA ASP A 7 -1.61 -17.88 18.25
C ASP A 7 -1.36 -16.43 18.66
N ILE A 8 -0.80 -15.64 17.75
CA ILE A 8 -0.67 -14.20 17.91
C ILE A 8 -2.07 -13.64 17.76
N LYS A 9 -2.73 -13.39 18.89
CA LYS A 9 -3.96 -12.60 18.87
C LYS A 9 -3.59 -11.19 18.39
N PRO A 10 -4.23 -10.68 17.31
CA PRO A 10 -4.03 -9.30 16.91
C PRO A 10 -4.43 -8.38 18.08
N ASN A 11 -4.03 -7.11 18.01
CA ASN A 11 -4.33 -6.16 19.09
C ASN A 11 -5.84 -6.17 19.43
N ALA A 12 -6.21 -5.90 20.68
CA ALA A 12 -7.59 -6.03 21.16
C ALA A 12 -8.61 -5.16 20.38
N THR A 13 -8.11 -4.21 19.60
CA THR A 13 -8.87 -3.27 18.76
C THR A 13 -8.97 -3.68 17.29
N TYR A 14 -8.30 -4.76 16.87
CA TYR A 14 -8.35 -5.23 15.49
C TYR A 14 -9.64 -6.03 15.27
N SER A 15 -10.51 -5.48 14.44
CA SER A 15 -11.63 -6.20 13.84
C SER A 15 -11.53 -6.07 12.33
N GLU A 16 -11.78 -7.17 11.62
CA GLU A 16 -11.80 -7.20 10.16
C GLU A 16 -13.21 -7.59 9.72
N ALA A 17 -13.89 -6.68 9.03
CA ALA A 17 -15.12 -6.99 8.32
C ALA A 17 -14.75 -7.34 6.87
N ARG A 18 -14.99 -8.59 6.48
CA ARG A 18 -14.90 -9.00 5.08
C ARG A 18 -16.29 -9.03 4.48
N LEU A 19 -16.46 -8.45 3.30
CA LEU A 19 -17.69 -8.62 2.54
C LEU A 19 -17.80 -10.12 2.16
N PRO A 20 -18.95 -10.77 2.41
CA PRO A 20 -19.08 -12.21 2.26
C PRO A 20 -18.99 -12.70 0.80
N ASP A 21 -19.30 -11.82 -0.17
CA ASP A 21 -19.43 -12.17 -1.59
C ASP A 21 -18.36 -11.52 -2.47
N LEU A 22 -17.12 -11.44 -1.98
CA LEU A 22 -16.01 -10.92 -2.79
C LEU A 22 -15.57 -11.93 -3.85
N GLU A 23 -15.85 -11.61 -5.11
CA GLU A 23 -15.49 -12.48 -6.25
C GLU A 23 -14.02 -12.35 -6.70
N TRP A 24 -13.30 -11.32 -6.27
CA TRP A 24 -11.91 -11.06 -6.69
C TRP A 24 -10.97 -12.28 -6.59
N PRO A 25 -11.07 -13.21 -5.60
CA PRO A 25 -10.21 -14.38 -5.49
C PRO A 25 -10.23 -15.27 -6.74
N LYS A 26 -11.38 -15.37 -7.45
CA LYS A 26 -11.52 -16.24 -8.62
C LYS A 26 -10.71 -15.77 -9.83
N TYR A 27 -10.31 -14.50 -9.83
CA TYR A 27 -9.49 -13.89 -10.90
C TYR A 27 -7.99 -13.98 -10.63
N ARG A 28 -7.57 -14.69 -9.57
CA ARG A 28 -6.16 -14.88 -9.21
C ARG A 28 -5.66 -16.27 -9.63
N GLY A 29 -4.50 -16.30 -10.27
CA GLY A 29 -3.84 -17.53 -10.71
C GLY A 29 -3.13 -18.29 -9.57
N PRO A 30 -2.64 -19.51 -9.84
CA PRO A 30 -1.95 -20.33 -8.84
C PRO A 30 -0.74 -19.66 -8.19
N GLU A 31 0.02 -18.86 -8.94
CA GLU A 31 1.20 -18.15 -8.45
C GLU A 31 0.86 -17.15 -7.35
N TYR A 32 -0.26 -16.43 -7.48
CA TYR A 32 -0.76 -15.53 -6.44
C TYR A 32 -1.06 -16.29 -5.15
N TRP A 33 -1.74 -17.43 -5.25
CA TRP A 33 -2.10 -18.23 -4.07
C TRP A 33 -0.90 -18.87 -3.40
N GLU A 34 0.09 -19.31 -4.19
CA GLU A 34 1.35 -19.80 -3.64
C GLU A 34 2.13 -18.69 -2.91
N TYR A 35 2.22 -17.49 -3.49
CA TYR A 35 2.77 -16.32 -2.80
C TYR A 35 2.01 -16.01 -1.49
N ARG A 36 0.67 -15.98 -1.51
CA ARG A 36 -0.14 -15.71 -0.31
C ARG A 36 -0.02 -16.81 0.75
N ARG A 37 0.18 -18.07 0.35
CA ARG A 37 0.53 -19.15 1.28
C ARG A 37 1.86 -18.87 1.96
N LYS A 38 2.92 -18.55 1.19
CA LYS A 38 4.24 -18.17 1.73
C LYS A 38 4.15 -16.99 2.70
N TRP A 39 3.38 -15.95 2.34
CA TRP A 39 3.14 -14.78 3.20
C TRP A 39 2.61 -15.14 4.59
N VAL A 40 1.72 -16.12 4.68
CA VAL A 40 1.10 -16.53 5.94
C VAL A 40 1.97 -17.55 6.69
N GLU A 41 2.56 -18.50 5.98
CA GLU A 41 3.24 -19.64 6.59
C GLU A 41 4.68 -19.32 7.00
N TYR A 42 5.43 -18.54 6.21
CA TYR A 42 6.84 -18.25 6.51
C TYR A 42 7.00 -17.56 7.87
N PRO A 43 6.25 -16.49 8.20
CA PRO A 43 6.36 -15.86 9.51
C PRO A 43 5.93 -16.78 10.66
N LYS A 44 4.88 -17.60 10.46
CA LYS A 44 4.40 -18.56 11.47
C LYS A 44 5.44 -19.64 11.79
N GLN A 45 6.21 -20.03 10.80
CA GLN A 45 7.25 -21.06 10.90
C GLN A 45 8.63 -20.48 11.17
N MET A 46 8.76 -19.15 11.28
CA MET A 46 10.04 -18.44 11.36
C MET A 46 11.01 -18.84 10.23
N TYR A 47 10.46 -19.14 9.06
CA TYR A 47 11.24 -19.49 7.87
C TYR A 47 11.67 -18.23 7.14
N VAL A 48 12.97 -18.15 6.85
CA VAL A 48 13.59 -17.06 6.07
C VAL A 48 13.95 -17.63 4.71
N SER A 49 13.34 -17.12 3.65
CA SER A 49 13.68 -17.47 2.27
C SER A 49 14.99 -16.81 1.82
N ASP A 50 15.60 -17.35 0.77
CA ASP A 50 16.85 -16.81 0.20
C ASP A 50 16.71 -15.37 -0.33
N PHE A 51 15.49 -14.99 -0.74
CA PHE A 51 15.13 -13.63 -1.13
C PHE A 51 13.80 -13.22 -0.50
N PRO A 52 13.57 -11.93 -0.18
CA PRO A 52 12.28 -11.47 0.34
C PRO A 52 11.13 -11.71 -0.64
N ILE A 53 10.01 -12.19 -0.12
CA ILE A 53 8.76 -12.35 -0.89
C ILE A 53 7.98 -11.02 -1.03
N HIS A 54 8.36 -10.00 -0.27
CA HIS A 54 7.73 -8.68 -0.23
C HIS A 54 8.74 -7.57 0.04
N LEU A 55 8.57 -6.42 -0.61
CA LEU A 55 9.29 -5.19 -0.29
C LEU A 55 8.32 -4.02 -0.09
N ASP A 56 8.48 -3.32 1.04
CA ASP A 56 7.97 -1.96 1.22
C ASP A 56 8.97 -0.99 0.57
N ILE A 57 8.51 -0.19 -0.39
CA ILE A 57 9.33 0.77 -1.13
C ILE A 57 8.72 2.16 -0.99
N GLU A 58 9.35 3.03 -0.23
CA GLU A 58 8.99 4.45 -0.18
C GLU A 58 9.52 5.18 -1.42
N THR A 59 8.70 5.25 -2.48
CA THR A 59 9.10 5.91 -3.73
C THR A 59 9.06 7.42 -3.63
N THR A 60 8.31 7.97 -2.67
CA THR A 60 8.30 9.37 -2.27
C THR A 60 7.98 9.47 -0.79
N ASN A 61 8.62 10.40 -0.08
CA ASN A 61 8.28 10.72 1.32
C ASN A 61 7.45 12.03 1.42
N VAL A 62 7.07 12.59 0.27
CA VAL A 62 6.15 13.73 0.16
C VAL A 62 4.77 13.31 0.66
N CYS A 63 4.17 14.09 1.57
CA CYS A 63 2.80 13.90 2.01
C CYS A 63 2.15 15.27 2.23
N ASN A 64 0.89 15.42 1.81
CA ASN A 64 0.12 16.65 1.93
C ASN A 64 -0.69 16.76 3.24
N LEU A 65 -0.51 15.81 4.17
CA LEU A 65 -1.17 15.81 5.48
C LEU A 65 -0.16 15.94 6.63
N LEU A 66 -0.67 16.33 7.80
CA LEU A 66 0.07 16.48 9.06
C LEU A 66 -0.62 15.73 10.20
N CYS A 67 -0.94 14.45 9.98
CA CYS A 67 -1.64 13.63 10.96
C CYS A 67 -0.80 13.51 12.26
N PRO A 68 -1.35 13.77 13.47
CA PRO A 68 -0.55 13.92 14.69
C PRO A 68 0.07 12.61 15.22
N MET A 69 -0.46 11.45 14.81
CA MET A 69 0.09 10.13 15.12
C MET A 69 1.16 9.66 14.12
N CYS A 70 1.34 10.37 13.01
CA CYS A 70 2.26 9.96 11.97
C CYS A 70 3.72 10.19 12.42
N PRO A 71 4.60 9.18 12.36
CA PRO A 71 6.02 9.36 12.68
C PRO A 71 6.67 10.51 11.90
N ARG A 72 6.26 10.71 10.64
CA ARG A 72 6.69 11.85 9.82
C ARG A 72 6.34 13.19 10.45
N THR A 73 5.10 13.40 10.90
CA THR A 73 4.68 14.67 11.51
C THR A 73 5.46 14.93 12.79
N ILE A 74 5.61 13.91 13.65
CA ILE A 74 6.40 13.99 14.89
C ILE A 74 7.85 14.37 14.59
N GLN A 75 8.44 13.78 13.55
CA GLN A 75 9.80 14.08 13.11
C GLN A 75 9.94 15.46 12.46
N ILE A 76 8.88 15.99 11.84
CA ILE A 76 8.89 17.37 11.31
C ILE A 76 8.87 18.34 12.49
N ASP A 77 7.99 18.11 13.47
CA ASP A 77 7.81 18.99 14.62
C ASP A 77 9.05 19.06 15.52
N ASN A 78 9.80 17.96 15.63
CA ASN A 78 11.05 17.90 16.40
C ASN A 78 12.30 18.29 15.58
N GLY A 79 12.14 18.63 14.30
CA GLY A 79 13.25 18.98 13.41
C GLY A 79 14.20 17.84 13.03
N THR A 80 13.77 16.58 13.16
CA THR A 80 14.57 15.38 12.82
C THR A 80 14.10 14.66 11.56
N TYR A 81 13.16 15.22 10.81
CA TYR A 81 12.70 14.60 9.57
C TYR A 81 13.77 14.70 8.49
N VAL A 82 13.88 13.64 7.71
CA VAL A 82 14.82 13.56 6.59
C VAL A 82 14.41 14.49 5.45
N ASP A 83 15.34 14.76 4.53
CA ASP A 83 15.06 15.55 3.34
C ASP A 83 13.90 14.96 2.52
N VAL A 84 13.02 15.84 2.07
CA VAL A 84 11.87 15.46 1.24
C VAL A 84 12.34 15.19 -0.19
N GLY A 85 11.93 14.07 -0.76
CA GLY A 85 12.35 13.66 -2.09
C GLY A 85 11.49 12.56 -2.69
N THR A 86 11.72 12.35 -3.98
CA THR A 86 11.10 11.28 -4.77
C THR A 86 12.20 10.49 -5.46
N MET A 87 12.16 9.17 -5.30
CA MET A 87 13.07 8.22 -5.90
C MET A 87 13.08 8.37 -7.42
N SER A 88 14.25 8.31 -8.07
CA SER A 88 14.29 8.31 -9.53
C SER A 88 13.67 7.03 -10.10
N MET A 89 13.15 7.11 -11.33
CA MET A 89 12.67 5.91 -12.02
C MET A 89 13.80 4.92 -12.29
N ASP A 90 15.01 5.38 -12.62
CA ASP A 90 16.13 4.50 -12.90
C ASP A 90 16.56 3.67 -11.68
N PHE A 91 16.56 4.28 -10.49
CA PHE A 91 16.87 3.53 -9.27
C PHE A 91 15.75 2.54 -8.93
N TYR A 92 14.49 2.94 -9.06
CA TYR A 92 13.36 2.04 -8.88
C TYR A 92 13.42 0.84 -9.83
N LYS A 93 13.74 1.05 -11.11
CA LYS A 93 13.90 -0.03 -12.08
C LYS A 93 14.93 -1.06 -11.64
N LYS A 94 16.09 -0.61 -11.13
CA LYS A 94 17.13 -1.51 -10.58
C LYS A 94 16.59 -2.37 -9.44
N ILE A 95 15.86 -1.78 -8.49
CA ILE A 95 15.25 -2.52 -7.37
C ILE A 95 14.28 -3.59 -7.88
N ILE A 96 13.41 -3.21 -8.83
CA ILE A 96 12.41 -4.13 -9.37
C ILE A 96 13.05 -5.23 -10.23
N ASP A 97 14.07 -4.90 -11.03
CA ASP A 97 14.79 -5.86 -11.86
C ASP A 97 15.48 -6.91 -10.98
N GLU A 98 16.25 -6.49 -9.98
CA GLU A 98 16.90 -7.39 -9.02
C GLU A 98 15.86 -8.22 -8.26
N GLY A 99 14.77 -7.58 -7.81
CA GLY A 99 13.69 -8.28 -7.13
C GLY A 99 13.06 -9.37 -7.99
N ALA A 100 12.70 -9.04 -9.23
CA ALA A 100 12.08 -9.98 -10.16
C ALA A 100 12.99 -11.16 -10.49
N GLU A 101 14.28 -10.91 -10.73
CA GLU A 101 15.29 -11.95 -11.00
C GLU A 101 15.45 -12.94 -9.83
N ASN A 102 15.21 -12.49 -8.60
CA ASN A 102 15.33 -13.30 -7.38
C ASN A 102 13.98 -13.78 -6.82
N GLY A 103 12.89 -13.69 -7.58
CA GLY A 103 11.59 -14.24 -7.20
C GLY A 103 10.77 -13.39 -6.22
N LEU A 104 11.01 -12.07 -6.19
CA LEU A 104 10.14 -11.12 -5.48
C LEU A 104 8.70 -11.24 -5.97
N CYS A 105 7.79 -11.53 -5.06
CA CYS A 105 6.39 -11.76 -5.40
C CYS A 105 5.56 -10.48 -5.34
N SER A 106 5.86 -9.58 -4.41
CA SER A 106 4.98 -8.44 -4.11
C SER A 106 5.73 -7.20 -3.67
N ILE A 107 5.12 -6.04 -3.89
CA ILE A 107 5.65 -4.74 -3.43
C ILE A 107 4.54 -3.86 -2.90
N LYS A 108 4.89 -3.00 -1.94
CA LYS A 108 4.04 -1.92 -1.45
C LYS A 108 4.73 -0.57 -1.67
N LEU A 109 4.11 0.30 -2.46
CA LEU A 109 4.72 1.56 -2.93
C LEU A 109 4.49 2.74 -1.99
N ASN A 110 4.51 2.51 -0.67
CA ASN A 110 4.35 3.57 0.31
C ASN A 110 4.98 3.19 1.66
N TYR A 111 5.42 4.20 2.41
CA TYR A 111 5.76 4.07 3.82
C TYR A 111 5.15 5.25 4.60
N LEU A 112 5.84 6.39 4.71
CA LEU A 112 5.37 7.61 5.37
C LEU A 112 4.79 8.65 4.39
N GLY A 113 5.23 8.63 3.13
CA GLY A 113 4.71 9.49 2.06
C GLY A 113 3.33 9.11 1.52
N GLU A 114 2.78 9.99 0.68
CA GLU A 114 1.52 9.79 -0.06
C GLU A 114 1.83 9.40 -1.53
N PRO A 115 1.53 8.15 -1.93
CA PRO A 115 1.85 7.65 -3.28
C PRO A 115 1.20 8.42 -4.41
N LEU A 116 0.00 9.00 -4.20
CA LEU A 116 -0.66 9.80 -5.23
C LEU A 116 0.03 11.14 -5.50
N LEU A 117 1.04 11.51 -4.69
CA LEU A 117 1.93 12.66 -4.96
C LEU A 117 3.22 12.25 -5.70
N ASP A 118 3.47 10.96 -5.90
CA ASP A 118 4.55 10.50 -6.77
C ASP A 118 4.11 10.62 -8.23
N ARG A 119 4.74 11.56 -8.95
CA ARG A 119 4.46 11.80 -10.38
C ARG A 119 4.66 10.57 -11.27
N TYR A 120 5.37 9.54 -10.79
CA TYR A 120 5.62 8.31 -11.52
C TYR A 120 4.79 7.11 -11.01
N ILE A 121 3.86 7.29 -10.07
CA ILE A 121 3.17 6.15 -9.42
C ILE A 121 2.57 5.15 -10.43
N VAL A 122 1.91 5.67 -11.47
CA VAL A 122 1.32 4.85 -12.54
C VAL A 122 2.41 4.06 -13.31
N ASP A 123 3.52 4.71 -13.65
CA ASP A 123 4.62 4.07 -14.38
C ASP A 123 5.36 3.05 -13.52
N ARG A 124 5.46 3.29 -12.21
CA ARG A 124 6.05 2.35 -11.25
C ARG A 124 5.22 1.08 -11.13
N VAL A 125 3.90 1.23 -10.99
CA VAL A 125 2.97 0.10 -10.99
C VAL A 125 3.12 -0.69 -12.28
N ARG A 126 2.99 -0.02 -13.43
CA ARG A 126 3.08 -0.66 -14.75
C ARG A 126 4.39 -1.41 -14.93
N TYR A 127 5.51 -0.80 -14.56
CA TYR A 127 6.83 -1.41 -14.69
C TYR A 127 6.97 -2.65 -13.81
N ALA A 128 6.54 -2.60 -12.55
CA ALA A 128 6.55 -3.76 -11.67
C ALA A 128 5.72 -4.92 -12.24
N LYS A 129 4.51 -4.63 -12.76
CA LYS A 129 3.68 -5.65 -13.41
C LYS A 129 4.35 -6.24 -14.66
N GLN A 130 4.97 -5.41 -15.50
CA GLN A 130 5.73 -5.86 -16.68
C GLN A 130 6.91 -6.77 -16.32
N LYS A 131 7.50 -6.59 -15.13
CA LYS A 131 8.59 -7.42 -14.62
C LYS A 131 8.14 -8.69 -13.90
N GLY A 132 6.83 -8.95 -13.87
CA GLY A 132 6.28 -10.17 -13.28
C GLY A 132 6.01 -10.08 -11.77
N ILE A 133 6.06 -8.89 -11.17
CA ILE A 133 5.63 -8.72 -9.78
C ILE A 133 4.15 -9.06 -9.66
N ILE A 134 3.85 -10.08 -8.85
CA ILE A 134 2.53 -10.72 -8.76
C ILE A 134 1.52 -9.79 -8.11
N GLU A 135 1.91 -9.06 -7.06
CA GLU A 135 1.03 -8.15 -6.32
C GLU A 135 1.68 -6.77 -6.11
N VAL A 136 1.06 -5.71 -6.62
CA VAL A 136 1.47 -4.32 -6.39
C VAL A 136 0.38 -3.59 -5.63
N MET A 137 0.75 -2.99 -4.50
CA MET A 137 -0.21 -2.31 -3.62
C MET A 137 0.30 -0.97 -3.09
N PHE A 138 -0.61 -0.14 -2.59
CA PHE A 138 -0.24 1.00 -1.74
C PHE A 138 -1.40 1.48 -0.86
N ASN A 139 -1.07 2.22 0.19
CA ASN A 139 -2.01 2.96 1.02
C ASN A 139 -2.04 4.42 0.57
N THR A 140 -3.23 5.03 0.53
CA THR A 140 -3.41 6.45 0.20
C THR A 140 -4.39 7.13 1.15
N ASN A 141 -4.22 8.44 1.33
CA ASN A 141 -5.17 9.34 1.97
C ASN A 141 -6.31 9.78 1.04
N ALA A 142 -6.23 9.44 -0.26
CA ALA A 142 -7.23 9.71 -1.30
C ALA A 142 -7.62 11.18 -1.52
N THR A 143 -6.92 12.14 -0.93
CA THR A 143 -7.24 13.57 -1.10
C THR A 143 -7.04 14.06 -2.53
N THR A 144 -6.07 13.48 -3.26
CA THR A 144 -5.75 13.82 -4.66
C THR A 144 -6.17 12.76 -5.67
N LEU A 145 -6.85 11.68 -5.23
CA LEU A 145 -7.26 10.58 -6.12
C LEU A 145 -8.33 11.06 -7.10
N THR A 146 -8.02 11.24 -8.38
CA THR A 146 -9.01 11.58 -9.43
C THR A 146 -9.54 10.34 -10.15
N GLU A 147 -10.66 10.45 -10.87
CA GLU A 147 -11.17 9.37 -11.72
C GLU A 147 -10.15 8.95 -12.78
N GLU A 148 -9.54 9.92 -13.47
CA GLU A 148 -8.45 9.66 -14.42
C GLU A 148 -7.28 8.88 -13.80
N MET A 149 -6.88 9.25 -12.57
CA MET A 149 -5.82 8.53 -11.85
C MET A 149 -6.25 7.10 -11.50
N SER A 150 -7.49 6.89 -11.05
CA SER A 150 -8.03 5.54 -10.80
C SER A 150 -7.98 4.66 -12.04
N HIS A 151 -8.45 5.16 -13.19
CA HIS A 151 -8.39 4.44 -14.46
C HIS A 151 -6.95 4.09 -14.85
N LYS A 152 -6.03 5.06 -14.78
CA LYS A 152 -4.61 4.85 -15.09
C LYS A 152 -3.96 3.80 -14.19
N LEU A 153 -4.30 3.76 -12.90
CA LEU A 153 -3.78 2.79 -11.95
C LEU A 153 -4.31 1.37 -12.22
N LEU A 154 -5.59 1.25 -12.56
CA LEU A 154 -6.21 -0.03 -12.92
C LEU A 154 -5.64 -0.56 -14.23
N GLU A 155 -5.50 0.29 -15.25
CA GLU A 155 -4.85 -0.05 -16.52
C GLU A 155 -3.37 -0.43 -16.33
N ALA A 156 -2.68 0.20 -15.38
CA ALA A 156 -1.30 -0.16 -15.03
C ALA A 156 -1.21 -1.52 -14.31
N GLY A 157 -2.33 -2.06 -13.82
CA GLY A 157 -2.41 -3.36 -13.15
C GLY A 157 -2.19 -3.28 -11.64
N LEU A 158 -2.55 -2.17 -10.99
CA LEU A 158 -2.56 -2.08 -9.52
C LEU A 158 -3.48 -3.15 -8.93
N ASP A 159 -2.97 -3.93 -7.96
CA ASP A 159 -3.70 -5.07 -7.40
C ASP A 159 -4.52 -4.71 -6.15
N SER A 160 -4.05 -3.74 -5.36
CA SER A 160 -4.71 -3.36 -4.11
C SER A 160 -4.43 -1.90 -3.75
N ILE A 161 -5.49 -1.21 -3.35
CA ILE A 161 -5.44 0.15 -2.82
C ILE A 161 -6.08 0.15 -1.44
N PHE A 162 -5.38 0.71 -0.45
CA PHE A 162 -5.87 0.80 0.92
C PHE A 162 -6.14 2.27 1.26
N PHE A 163 -7.37 2.57 1.69
CA PHE A 163 -7.75 3.94 2.07
C PHE A 163 -7.54 4.18 3.54
N SER A 164 -6.82 5.26 3.85
CA SER A 164 -6.54 5.67 5.22
C SER A 164 -7.70 6.49 5.79
N VAL A 165 -8.66 5.82 6.42
CA VAL A 165 -9.84 6.44 7.06
C VAL A 165 -9.98 5.96 8.51
N ASP A 166 -9.59 6.78 9.48
CA ASP A 166 -9.54 6.37 10.91
C ASP A 166 -10.83 6.66 11.68
N SER A 167 -11.78 7.38 11.09
CA SER A 167 -13.08 7.62 11.71
C SER A 167 -14.18 7.85 10.68
N ILE A 168 -15.36 7.29 10.93
CA ILE A 168 -16.60 7.61 10.21
C ILE A 168 -17.27 8.90 10.74
N ASN A 169 -16.81 9.41 11.88
CA ASN A 169 -17.25 10.68 12.40
C ASN A 169 -16.40 11.80 11.77
N ARG A 170 -17.04 12.73 11.07
CA ARG A 170 -16.40 13.83 10.35
C ARG A 170 -15.44 14.65 11.20
N GLU A 171 -15.87 15.03 12.39
CA GLU A 171 -15.10 15.89 13.28
C GLU A 171 -13.83 15.16 13.74
N ASN A 172 -13.97 13.90 14.13
CA ASN A 172 -12.83 13.07 14.53
C ASN A 172 -11.89 12.80 13.36
N PHE A 173 -12.41 12.51 12.17
CA PHE A 173 -11.59 12.34 10.97
C PHE A 173 -10.77 13.59 10.68
N ASN A 174 -11.39 14.77 10.61
CA ASN A 174 -10.70 16.02 10.30
C ASN A 174 -9.66 16.40 11.38
N LYS A 175 -9.90 16.04 12.65
CA LYS A 175 -8.94 16.20 13.76
C LYS A 175 -7.72 15.27 13.63
N ILE A 176 -7.93 14.05 13.15
CA ILE A 176 -6.88 13.03 12.99
C ILE A 176 -6.10 13.25 11.68
N ARG A 177 -6.79 13.49 10.57
CA ARG A 177 -6.21 13.66 9.23
C ARG A 177 -6.10 15.14 8.86
N ILE A 178 -5.27 15.86 9.62
CA ILE A 178 -5.05 17.30 9.43
C ILE A 178 -4.58 17.56 7.98
N GLY A 179 -5.32 18.42 7.28
CA GLY A 179 -5.12 18.72 5.84
C GLY A 179 -6.07 17.97 4.91
N ALA A 180 -6.90 17.06 5.43
CA ALA A 180 -7.97 16.39 4.70
C ALA A 180 -9.36 16.86 5.17
N ASP A 181 -10.35 16.63 4.32
CA ASP A 181 -11.76 16.82 4.63
C ASP A 181 -12.51 15.50 4.37
N TYR A 182 -13.31 15.06 5.35
CA TYR A 182 -14.03 13.79 5.28
C TYR A 182 -14.95 13.68 4.06
N ASP A 183 -15.73 14.74 3.75
CA ASP A 183 -16.66 14.73 2.61
C ASP A 183 -15.92 14.50 1.31
N THR A 184 -14.82 15.24 1.15
CA THR A 184 -13.99 15.18 -0.04
C THR A 184 -13.38 13.79 -0.20
N VAL A 185 -12.78 13.24 0.86
CA VAL A 185 -12.13 11.92 0.82
C VAL A 185 -13.15 10.81 0.53
N VAL A 186 -14.28 10.79 1.22
CA VAL A 186 -15.34 9.80 0.98
C VAL A 186 -15.91 9.93 -0.43
N THR A 187 -16.11 11.15 -0.91
CA THR A 187 -16.56 11.39 -2.30
C THR A 187 -15.54 10.86 -3.30
N ASN A 188 -14.25 11.11 -3.08
CA ASN A 188 -13.19 10.62 -3.95
C ASN A 188 -13.18 9.09 -3.99
N ILE A 189 -13.28 8.42 -2.83
CA ILE A 189 -13.28 6.95 -2.76
C ILE A 189 -14.52 6.38 -3.46
N ILE A 190 -15.73 6.84 -3.11
CA ILE A 190 -16.97 6.25 -3.63
C ILE A 190 -17.10 6.53 -5.12
N LYS A 191 -16.99 7.80 -5.54
CA LYS A 191 -17.30 8.16 -6.93
C LYS A 191 -16.24 7.69 -7.90
N ARG A 192 -14.96 7.74 -7.53
CA ARG A 192 -13.83 7.57 -8.47
C ARG A 192 -13.32 6.13 -8.52
N ILE A 193 -13.95 5.21 -7.79
CA ILE A 193 -13.70 3.76 -7.85
C ILE A 193 -14.93 3.06 -8.39
N SER A 194 -16.12 3.44 -7.95
CA SER A 194 -17.37 2.84 -8.43
C SER A 194 -17.75 3.25 -9.86
N SER A 195 -17.23 4.36 -10.40
CA SER A 195 -17.44 4.71 -11.81
C SER A 195 -16.50 3.96 -12.78
N THR A 196 -15.46 3.33 -12.25
CA THR A 196 -14.44 2.64 -13.04
C THR A 196 -14.66 1.13 -13.14
N LEU A 197 -15.59 0.58 -12.34
CA LEU A 197 -16.04 -0.81 -12.37
C LEU A 197 -17.41 -0.92 -13.03
#